data_AF-C9LPC1-F1
#
_entry.id   AF-C9LPC1-F1
#
_cell.length_a   1.000
_cell.length_b   1.000
_cell.length_c   1.000
_cell.angle_alpha   90.00
_cell.angle_beta   90.00
_cell.angle_gamma   90.00
#
_symmetry.space_group_name_H-M   'P 1'
#
loop_
_entity.id
_entity.type
_entity.pdbx_description
1 polymer ?
#
loop_
_entity_poly.entity_id
_entity_poly.type
_entity_poly.pdbx_seq_one_letter_code
_entity_poly.pdbx_strand_id
1 'polypeptide(L)'
;MAKFYDGKELIEIRMVDSNSGVNFEDDFFEVGGLKYNEALEAYIVDDIYYLIDYAQSYADGSNTDIDYEIDDAGNVILPDVDVFVSDAEKI
;
A
#
# COMPACT_ATOMS: atom_id res chain seq x y z
N MET A 1 -4.34 -8.31 4.64
CA MET A 1 -4.41 -6.86 4.80
C MET A 1 -3.46 -6.52 5.92
N ALA A 2 -2.55 -5.59 5.68
CA ALA A 2 -1.68 -5.03 6.71
C ALA A 2 -2.42 -3.89 7.41
N LYS A 3 -2.35 -3.85 8.75
CA LYS A 3 -3.00 -2.81 9.56
C LYS A 3 -1.97 -1.76 9.99
N PHE A 4 -2.31 -0.49 9.83
CA PHE A 4 -1.41 0.65 10.09
C PHE A 4 -2.03 1.66 11.04
N TYR A 5 -1.22 2.24 11.91
CA TYR A 5 -1.59 3.22 12.94
C TYR A 5 -0.67 4.43 12.89
N ASP A 6 -1.23 5.64 12.77
CA ASP A 6 -0.46 6.91 12.73
C ASP A 6 -0.37 7.65 14.09
N GLY A 7 -0.89 7.06 15.16
CA GLY A 7 -1.06 7.75 16.45
C GLY A 7 -2.45 8.32 16.70
N LYS A 8 -3.35 8.30 15.70
CA LYS A 8 -4.73 8.83 15.79
C LYS A 8 -5.75 7.91 15.15
N GLU A 9 -5.41 7.33 14.00
CA GLU A 9 -6.31 6.58 13.14
C GLU A 9 -5.69 5.23 12.74
N LEU A 10 -6.55 4.24 12.52
CA LEU A 10 -6.23 2.91 12.01
C LEU A 10 -6.81 2.74 10.61
N ILE A 11 -6.02 2.10 9.73
CA ILE A 11 -6.49 1.59 8.44
C ILE A 11 -5.95 0.19 8.20
N GLU A 12 -6.62 -0.56 7.32
CA GLU A 12 -6.10 -1.78 6.72
C GLU A 12 -5.92 -1.56 5.22
N ILE A 13 -4.73 -1.91 4.69
CA ILE A 13 -4.44 -1.88 3.26
C ILE A 13 -4.19 -3.32 2.77
N ARG A 14 -4.72 -3.64 1.60
CA ARG A 14 -4.44 -4.87 0.87
C ARG A 14 -4.06 -4.55 -0.56
N MET A 15 -3.02 -5.20 -1.06
CA MET A 15 -2.56 -5.08 -2.43
C MET A 15 -2.49 -6.47 -3.05
N VAL A 16 -3.20 -6.66 -4.15
CA VAL A 16 -3.36 -7.96 -4.79
C VAL A 16 -2.85 -7.86 -6.22
N ASP A 17 -1.91 -8.71 -6.60
CA ASP A 17 -1.57 -8.93 -8.01
C ASP A 17 -2.80 -9.57 -8.67
N SER A 18 -3.43 -8.85 -9.59
CA SER A 18 -4.69 -9.28 -10.24
C SER A 18 -4.50 -10.50 -11.14
N ASN A 19 -3.28 -10.78 -11.59
CA ASN A 19 -2.97 -11.95 -12.42
C ASN A 19 -2.86 -13.24 -11.59
N SER A 20 -2.20 -13.17 -10.43
CA SER A 20 -1.94 -14.34 -9.58
C SER A 20 -2.90 -14.49 -8.39
N GLY A 21 -3.57 -13.40 -7.99
CA GLY A 21 -4.39 -13.32 -6.78
C GLY A 21 -3.58 -13.27 -5.48
N VAL A 22 -2.25 -13.12 -5.58
CA VAL A 22 -1.34 -13.10 -4.43
C VAL A 22 -1.36 -11.73 -3.76
N ASN A 23 -1.51 -11.74 -2.44
CA ASN A 23 -1.34 -10.54 -1.61
C ASN A 23 0.15 -10.25 -1.43
N PHE A 24 0.54 -9.00 -1.56
CA PHE A 24 1.94 -8.58 -1.42
C PHE A 24 2.11 -7.28 -0.61
N GLU A 25 1.07 -6.81 0.07
CA GLU A 25 1.14 -5.56 0.85
C GLU A 25 2.25 -5.55 1.91
N ASP A 26 2.51 -6.69 2.56
CA ASP A 26 3.52 -6.77 3.62
C ASP A 26 4.94 -6.52 3.07
N ASP A 27 5.23 -7.07 1.90
CA ASP A 27 6.50 -6.89 1.21
C ASP A 27 6.60 -5.47 0.61
N PHE A 28 5.51 -4.99 0.00
CA PHE A 28 5.46 -3.65 -0.62
C PHE A 28 5.71 -2.52 0.38
N PHE A 29 5.13 -2.62 1.57
CA PHE A 29 5.32 -1.64 2.65
C PHE A 29 6.53 -1.95 3.55
N GLU A 30 7.31 -2.99 3.23
CA GLU A 30 8.46 -3.45 4.00
C GLU A 30 8.15 -3.58 5.50
N VAL A 31 6.99 -4.15 5.85
CA VAL A 31 6.44 -4.10 7.22
C VAL A 31 7.35 -4.76 8.26
N GLY A 32 8.25 -5.64 7.85
CA GLY A 32 9.29 -6.23 8.70
C GLY A 32 10.28 -5.21 9.29
N GLY A 33 10.38 -4.01 8.71
CA GLY A 33 11.17 -2.89 9.24
C GLY A 33 10.40 -1.96 10.18
N LEU A 34 9.08 -2.12 10.30
CA LEU A 34 8.23 -1.21 11.05
C LEU A 34 8.11 -1.64 12.52
N LYS A 35 7.85 -0.66 13.39
CA LYS A 35 7.47 -0.94 14.78
C LYS A 35 6.05 -1.51 14.80
N TYR A 36 5.81 -2.47 15.68
CA TYR A 36 4.50 -3.10 15.82
C TYR A 36 3.87 -2.78 17.18
N ASN A 37 2.57 -2.45 17.18
CA ASN A 37 1.76 -2.28 18.37
C ASN A 37 0.90 -3.53 18.59
N GLU A 38 1.29 -4.37 19.55
CA GLU A 38 0.57 -5.62 19.85
C GLU A 38 -0.88 -5.40 20.34
N ALA A 39 -1.18 -4.25 20.97
CA ALA A 39 -2.52 -3.99 21.50
C ALA A 39 -3.53 -3.60 20.40
N LEU A 40 -3.05 -2.96 19.34
CA LEU A 40 -3.86 -2.59 18.17
C LEU A 40 -3.73 -3.58 17.01
N GLU A 41 -2.80 -4.54 17.13
CA GLU A 41 -2.40 -5.46 16.07
C GLU A 41 -2.04 -4.71 14.76
N ALA A 42 -1.25 -3.63 14.90
CA ALA A 42 -1.00 -2.67 13.83
C ALA A 42 0.47 -2.23 13.77
N TYR A 43 0.98 -2.00 12.56
CA TYR A 43 2.26 -1.36 12.33
C TYR A 43 2.16 0.15 12.57
N ILE A 44 3.12 0.69 13.33
CA ILE A 44 3.18 2.12 13.64
C ILE A 44 3.90 2.84 12.51
N VAL A 45 3.24 3.86 11.97
CA VAL A 45 3.73 4.68 10.86
C VAL A 45 3.52 6.16 11.18
N ASP A 46 4.13 7.05 10.40
CA ASP A 46 4.01 8.49 10.64
C ASP A 46 2.74 9.08 9.98
N ASP A 47 2.33 8.53 8.83
CA ASP A 47 1.20 9.02 8.04
C ASP A 47 0.54 7.87 7.26
N ILE A 48 -0.71 7.55 7.61
CA ILE A 48 -1.48 6.51 6.93
C ILE A 48 -1.97 6.95 5.55
N TYR A 49 -2.20 8.25 5.30
CA TYR A 49 -2.65 8.75 4.01
C TYR A 49 -1.52 8.70 2.98
N TYR A 50 -0.28 8.91 3.42
CA TYR A 50 0.88 8.67 2.57
C TYR A 50 0.92 7.23 2.06
N LEU A 51 0.66 6.22 2.90
CA LEU A 51 0.66 4.81 2.47
C LEU A 51 -0.48 4.51 1.48
N ILE A 52 -1.66 5.10 1.70
CA ILE A 52 -2.79 4.99 0.78
C ILE A 52 -2.41 5.56 -0.58
N ASP A 53 -1.93 6.80 -0.61
CA ASP A 53 -1.54 7.48 -1.85
C ASP A 53 -0.39 6.74 -2.54
N TYR A 54 0.56 6.20 -1.77
CA TYR A 54 1.68 5.43 -2.30
C TYR A 54 1.24 4.12 -2.97
N ALA A 55 0.32 3.37 -2.35
CA ALA A 55 -0.24 2.15 -2.95
C ALA A 55 -1.13 2.44 -4.17
N GLN A 56 -1.96 3.49 -4.10
CA GLN A 56 -2.84 3.87 -5.20
C GLN A 56 -2.05 4.38 -6.41
N SER A 57 -1.09 5.28 -6.18
CA SER A 57 -0.21 5.78 -7.23
C SER A 57 0.68 4.67 -7.80
N TYR A 58 1.04 3.67 -6.99
CA TYR A 58 1.71 2.49 -7.51
C TYR A 58 0.85 1.76 -8.54
N ALA A 59 -0.38 1.43 -8.16
CA ALA A 59 -1.31 0.65 -8.98
C ALA A 59 -1.75 1.38 -10.26
N ASP A 60 -1.89 2.71 -10.22
CA ASP A 60 -2.32 3.52 -11.37
C ASP A 60 -1.17 4.02 -12.26
N GLY A 61 0.09 3.68 -11.92
CA GLY A 61 1.25 4.03 -12.72
C GLY A 61 1.69 5.50 -12.61
N SER A 62 1.14 6.27 -11.65
CA SER A 62 1.47 7.69 -11.48
C SER A 62 2.59 7.97 -10.48
N ASN A 63 3.02 6.95 -9.72
CA ASN A 63 4.07 7.12 -8.71
C ASN A 63 5.44 7.43 -9.33
N THR A 64 5.91 8.66 -9.22
CA THR A 64 7.17 9.10 -9.83
C THR A 64 8.43 8.53 -9.17
N ASP A 65 8.30 7.89 -8.01
CA ASP A 65 9.42 7.25 -7.33
C ASP A 65 9.71 5.84 -7.88
N ILE A 66 8.86 5.34 -8.79
CA ILE A 66 8.95 4.00 -9.37
C ILE A 66 9.23 4.10 -10.87
N ASP A 67 10.30 3.43 -11.30
CA ASP A 67 10.64 3.30 -12.71
C ASP A 67 9.74 2.23 -13.38
N TYR A 68 8.56 2.64 -13.85
CA TYR A 68 7.65 1.76 -14.56
C TYR A 68 8.16 1.34 -15.94
N GLU A 69 7.72 0.18 -16.39
CA GLU A 69 7.90 -0.24 -17.77
C GLU A 69 7.07 0.64 -18.70
N ILE A 70 7.66 1.00 -19.85
CA ILE A 70 7.05 1.86 -20.86
C ILE A 70 6.89 1.06 -22.15
N ASP A 71 5.71 1.12 -22.77
CA ASP A 71 5.43 0.48 -24.05
C ASP A 71 6.09 1.22 -25.25
N ASP A 72 6.01 0.62 -26.44
CA ASP A 72 6.57 1.22 -27.68
C ASP A 72 5.92 2.56 -28.06
N ALA A 73 4.76 2.88 -27.50
CA ALA A 73 4.03 4.14 -27.72
C ALA A 73 4.34 5.21 -26.66
N GLY A 74 5.17 4.90 -25.66
CA GLY A 74 5.54 5.81 -24.58
C GLY A 74 4.56 5.85 -23.41
N ASN A 75 3.65 4.89 -23.30
CA ASN A 75 2.71 4.79 -22.17
C ASN A 75 3.24 3.87 -21.08
N VAL A 76 2.88 4.17 -19.84
CA VAL A 76 3.15 3.29 -18.69
C VAL A 76 2.37 1.99 -18.84
N ILE A 77 3.06 0.86 -18.69
CA ILE A 77 2.45 -0.45 -18.51
C ILE A 77 2.09 -0.59 -17.03
N LEU A 78 0.79 -0.66 -16.74
CA LEU A 78 0.30 -0.75 -15.36
C LEU A 78 0.67 -2.09 -14.72
N PRO A 79 0.94 -2.12 -13.40
CA PRO A 79 1.40 -3.32 -12.69
C PRO A 79 0.31 -4.37 -12.44
N ASP A 80 -0.92 -4.20 -12.94
CA ASP A 80 -2.09 -5.07 -12.70
C ASP A 80 -2.33 -5.36 -11.19
N VAL A 81 -2.56 -4.31 -10.41
CA VAL A 81 -2.73 -4.39 -8.96
C VAL A 81 -4.09 -3.84 -8.52
N ASP A 82 -4.82 -4.63 -7.74
CA ASP A 82 -6.00 -4.18 -7.02
C ASP A 82 -5.63 -3.71 -5.60
N VAL A 83 -5.98 -2.47 -5.28
CA VAL A 83 -5.75 -1.87 -3.95
C VAL A 83 -7.07 -1.75 -3.20
N PHE A 84 -7.10 -2.27 -1.98
CA PHE A 84 -8.24 -2.15 -1.07
C PHE A 84 -7.80 -1.43 0.20
N VAL A 85 -8.58 -0.44 0.62
CA VAL A 85 -8.34 0.35 1.83
C VAL A 85 -9.62 0.32 2.67
N SER A 86 -9.49 0.01 3.96
CA SER A 86 -10.62 0.13 4.88
C SER A 86 -11.00 1.60 5.13
N ASP A 87 -12.19 1.84 5.69
CA ASP A 87 -12.46 3.14 6.29
C ASP A 87 -11.46 3.41 7.43
N ALA A 88 -11.09 4.68 7.62
CA ALA A 88 -10.24 5.10 8.73
C ALA A 88 -11.01 5.08 10.05
N GLU A 89 -10.47 4.35 11.03
CA GLU A 89 -11.04 4.25 12.38
C GLU A 89 -10.25 5.13 13.35
N LYS A 90 -10.94 6.05 14.03
CA LYS A 90 -10.33 6.90 15.07
C LYS A 90 -10.22 6.16 16.39
N ILE A 91 -9.04 6.25 17.03
CA ILE A 91 -8.70 5.57 18.29
C ILE A 91 -8.57 6.56 19.45
#